data_AF-A0AB35N6T8-F1
#
_entry.id   AF-A0AB35N6T8-F1
#
_cell.length_a   1.000
_cell.length_b   1.000
_cell.length_c   1.000
_cell.angle_alpha   90.00
_cell.angle_beta   90.00
_cell.angle_gamma   90.00
#
_symmetry.space_group_name_H-M   'P 1'
#
loop_
_entity.id
_entity.type
_entity.pdbx_description
1 polymer ?
#
loop_
_entity_poly.entity_id
_entity_poly.type
_entity_poly.pdbx_seq_one_letter_code
_entity_poly.pdbx_strand_id
1 'polypeptide(L)'
;MNIQSIIKVSVALLSIVLIGLSFWFGGDIPLKSQLPIYDGLRNTAAIIFAIMGAWIALLYPKVLGTSFGKKTDAQVEELKEIEKLFQPMLYSTLILMLVIIVSFVVPLAKLSPWLISHKEYLRSMSFGALSILTILQFWSLLLTLLPGDAVKDEVRDNLERAAVLKRMMPKKYKSPE
;
A
#
# COMPACT_ATOMS: atom_id res chain seq x y z
N MET A 1 18.45 5.21 21.60
CA MET A 1 17.61 5.44 20.40
C MET A 1 17.05 4.10 19.97
N ASN A 2 15.72 3.92 19.94
CA ASN A 2 15.11 2.61 19.62
C ASN A 2 15.45 2.19 18.18
N ILE A 3 15.75 0.89 17.96
CA ILE A 3 16.08 0.34 16.62
C ILE A 3 15.03 0.74 15.57
N GLN A 4 13.74 0.74 15.94
CA GLN A 4 12.67 1.11 15.02
C GLN A 4 12.67 2.60 14.65
N SER A 5 13.06 3.48 15.58
CA SER A 5 13.19 4.91 15.30
C SER A 5 14.37 5.17 14.36
N ILE A 6 15.46 4.42 14.50
CA ILE A 6 16.63 4.52 13.62
C ILE A 6 16.24 4.15 12.19
N ILE A 7 15.56 3.01 12.00
CA ILE A 7 15.13 2.54 10.67
C ILE A 7 14.20 3.57 10.00
N LYS A 8 13.21 4.10 10.73
CA LYS A 8 12.28 5.11 10.19
C LYS A 8 13.01 6.37 9.74
N VAL A 9 13.94 6.87 10.55
CA VAL A 9 14.73 8.06 10.22
C VAL A 9 15.65 7.80 9.02
N SER A 10 16.31 6.64 8.95
CA SER A 10 17.15 6.27 7.81
C SER A 10 16.35 6.19 6.51
N VAL A 11 15.17 5.57 6.52
CA VAL A 11 14.29 5.48 5.35
C VAL A 11 13.78 6.87 4.94
N ALA A 12 13.38 7.71 5.90
CA ALA A 12 12.92 9.07 5.62
C ALA A 12 14.04 9.91 4.99
N LEU A 13 15.26 9.83 5.54
CA LEU A 13 16.41 10.57 5.02
C LEU A 13 16.79 10.11 3.62
N LEU A 14 16.84 8.80 3.38
CA LEU A 14 17.08 8.24 2.04
C LEU A 14 16.00 8.66 1.03
N SER A 15 14.73 8.71 1.45
CA SER A 15 13.62 9.19 0.62
C SER A 15 13.79 10.66 0.23
N ILE A 16 14.14 11.52 1.18
CA ILE A 16 14.37 12.95 0.92
C ILE A 16 15.54 13.14 -0.05
N VAL A 17 16.64 12.41 0.15
CA VAL A 17 17.80 12.45 -0.75
C VAL A 17 17.41 12.00 -2.16
N LEU A 18 16.68 10.90 -2.30
CA LEU A 18 16.21 10.41 -3.60
C LEU A 18 15.30 11.42 -4.30
N ILE A 19 14.37 12.05 -3.58
CA ILE A 19 13.49 13.09 -4.12
C ILE A 19 14.33 14.29 -4.59
N GLY A 20 15.25 14.79 -3.75
CA GLY A 20 16.13 15.90 -4.10
C GLY A 20 16.98 15.62 -5.34
N LEU A 21 17.59 14.44 -5.42
CA LEU A 21 18.34 14.00 -6.60
C LEU A 21 17.44 13.88 -7.83
N SER A 22 16.20 13.43 -7.65
CA SER A 22 15.23 13.30 -8.75
C SER A 22 14.83 14.67 -9.31
N PHE A 23 14.66 15.69 -8.47
CA PHE A 23 14.42 17.05 -8.96
C PHE A 23 15.66 17.64 -9.61
N TRP A 24 16.85 17.42 -9.04
CA TRP A 24 18.10 17.97 -9.58
C TRP A 24 18.47 17.37 -10.94
N PHE A 25 18.48 16.04 -11.07
CA PHE A 25 18.89 15.32 -12.28
C PHE A 25 17.72 15.00 -13.22
N GLY A 26 16.48 15.22 -12.79
CA GLY A 26 15.29 14.86 -13.58
C GLY A 26 15.16 15.61 -14.89
N GLY A 27 15.75 16.81 -15.01
CA GLY A 27 15.77 17.59 -16.24
C GLY A 27 16.49 16.86 -17.38
N ASP A 28 17.56 16.14 -17.05
CA ASP A 28 18.40 15.39 -17.98
C ASP A 28 17.75 14.06 -18.42
N ILE A 29 16.75 13.56 -17.70
CA ILE A 29 16.13 12.25 -17.96
C ILE A 29 15.00 12.38 -18.99
N PRO A 30 15.09 11.74 -20.18
CA PRO A 30 14.08 11.89 -21.21
C PRO A 30 12.73 11.38 -20.76
N LEU A 31 11.65 12.10 -21.09
CA LEU A 31 10.28 11.67 -20.75
C LEU A 31 9.98 10.26 -21.27
N LYS A 32 10.57 9.86 -22.40
CA LYS A 32 10.47 8.48 -22.94
C LYS A 32 10.96 7.43 -21.94
N SER A 33 12.00 7.72 -21.18
CA SER A 33 12.54 6.84 -20.14
C SER A 33 11.71 6.87 -18.85
N GLN A 34 10.92 7.93 -18.64
CA GLN A 34 10.02 8.06 -17.50
C GLN A 34 8.70 7.30 -17.70
N LEU A 35 8.24 7.14 -18.95
CA LEU A 35 6.98 6.46 -19.27
C LEU A 35 6.87 5.02 -18.73
N PRO A 36 7.90 4.15 -18.88
CA PRO A 36 7.85 2.80 -18.28
C PRO A 36 7.68 2.82 -16.77
N ILE A 37 8.20 3.85 -16.08
CA ILE A 37 8.05 3.99 -14.63
C ILE A 37 6.60 4.35 -14.30
N TYR A 38 5.98 5.27 -15.04
CA TYR A 38 4.55 5.56 -14.92
C TYR A 38 3.70 4.32 -15.15
N ASP A 39 3.98 3.54 -16.20
CA ASP A 39 3.24 2.32 -16.52
C ASP A 39 3.40 1.25 -15.42
N GLY A 40 4.63 1.07 -14.91
CA GLY A 40 4.90 0.21 -13.76
C GLY A 40 4.10 0.64 -12.53
N LEU A 41 4.13 1.93 -12.22
CA LEU A 41 3.42 2.49 -11.06
C LEU A 41 1.90 2.31 -11.18
N ARG A 42 1.34 2.53 -12.37
CA ARG A 42 -0.07 2.26 -12.67
C ARG A 42 -0.43 0.80 -12.40
N ASN A 43 0.36 -0.13 -12.92
CA ASN A 43 0.09 -1.55 -12.78
C ASN A 43 0.17 -2.00 -11.32
N THR A 44 1.22 -1.60 -10.61
CA THR A 44 1.37 -1.93 -9.19
C THR A 44 0.26 -1.30 -8.34
N ALA A 45 -0.14 -0.07 -8.62
CA ALA A 45 -1.26 0.58 -7.93
C ALA A 45 -2.58 -0.17 -8.15
N ALA A 46 -2.87 -0.61 -9.38
CA ALA A 46 -4.05 -1.40 -9.70
C ALA A 46 -4.05 -2.76 -8.98
N ILE A 47 -2.89 -3.43 -8.92
CA ILE A 47 -2.73 -4.70 -8.20
C ILE A 47 -3.01 -4.52 -6.71
N ILE A 48 -2.41 -3.51 -6.06
CA ILE A 48 -2.66 -3.25 -4.63
C ILE A 48 -4.13 -2.94 -4.38
N PHE A 49 -4.72 -2.08 -5.20
CA PHE A 49 -6.13 -1.73 -5.07
C PHE A 49 -7.03 -2.97 -5.12
N ALA A 50 -6.79 -3.89 -6.06
CA ALA A 50 -7.53 -5.13 -6.19
C ALA A 50 -7.32 -6.08 -5.00
N ILE A 51 -6.08 -6.31 -4.59
CA ILE A 51 -5.74 -7.21 -3.47
C ILE A 51 -6.34 -6.70 -2.16
N MET A 52 -6.22 -5.40 -1.88
CA MET A 52 -6.80 -4.80 -0.68
C MET A 52 -8.33 -4.86 -0.68
N GLY A 53 -8.97 -4.66 -1.85
CA GLY A 53 -10.42 -4.84 -1.99
C GLY A 53 -10.86 -6.26 -1.63
N ALA A 54 -10.12 -7.27 -2.10
CA ALA A 54 -10.37 -8.67 -1.75
C ALA A 54 -10.15 -8.97 -0.26
N TRP A 55 -9.09 -8.43 0.35
CA TRP A 55 -8.82 -8.60 1.78
C TRP A 55 -9.94 -8.03 2.65
N ILE A 56 -10.45 -6.84 2.35
CA ILE A 56 -11.55 -6.23 3.11
C ILE A 56 -12.82 -7.09 3.01
N ALA A 57 -13.14 -7.60 1.81
CA ALA A 57 -14.29 -8.47 1.61
C ALA A 57 -14.17 -9.80 2.37
N LEU A 58 -12.96 -10.36 2.48
CA LEU A 58 -12.72 -11.64 3.16
C LEU A 58 -12.63 -11.50 4.68
N LEU A 59 -11.87 -10.53 5.19
CA LEU A 59 -11.60 -10.39 6.62
C LEU A 59 -12.74 -9.73 7.38
N TYR A 60 -13.49 -8.83 6.74
CA TYR A 60 -14.48 -7.99 7.44
C TYR A 60 -15.87 -8.02 6.78
N PRO A 61 -16.46 -9.20 6.53
CA PRO A 61 -17.78 -9.31 5.88
C PRO A 61 -18.89 -8.66 6.72
N LYS A 62 -18.76 -8.69 8.05
CA LYS A 62 -19.77 -8.17 9.00
C LYS A 62 -19.93 -6.65 8.93
N VAL A 63 -18.87 -5.93 8.58
CA VAL A 63 -18.80 -4.46 8.64
C VAL A 63 -19.41 -3.83 7.39
N LEU A 64 -19.27 -4.52 6.25
CA LEU A 64 -20.01 -4.24 5.03
C LEU A 64 -21.53 -4.42 5.23
N GLY A 65 -21.96 -5.39 6.06
CA GLY A 65 -23.38 -5.66 6.32
C GLY A 65 -24.03 -4.78 7.41
N THR A 66 -23.27 -4.21 8.34
CA THR A 66 -23.80 -3.49 9.53
C THR A 66 -23.67 -1.96 9.46
N SER A 67 -23.34 -1.41 8.29
CA SER A 67 -23.17 0.05 8.11
C SER A 67 -24.43 0.91 8.36
N PHE A 68 -25.58 0.30 8.71
CA PHE A 68 -26.86 0.96 8.98
C PHE A 68 -27.43 0.72 10.41
N GLY A 69 -26.60 0.46 11.44
CA GLY A 69 -27.07 0.23 12.82
C GLY A 69 -26.28 0.93 13.93
N LYS A 70 -26.87 1.04 15.14
CA LYS A 70 -26.20 1.53 16.36
C LYS A 70 -25.00 0.63 16.68
N LYS A 71 -23.81 1.23 16.74
CA LYS A 71 -22.55 0.52 16.94
C LYS A 71 -22.23 0.35 18.43
N THR A 72 -21.78 -0.82 18.83
CA THR A 72 -21.23 -1.09 20.19
C THR A 72 -19.74 -0.72 20.23
N ASP A 73 -19.18 -0.40 21.40
CA ASP A 73 -17.76 -0.01 21.53
C ASP A 73 -16.77 -1.03 20.91
N ALA A 74 -17.05 -2.33 21.03
CA ALA A 74 -16.24 -3.38 20.39
C ALA A 74 -16.24 -3.30 18.84
N GLN A 75 -17.36 -2.86 18.23
CA GLN A 75 -17.45 -2.66 16.78
C GLN A 75 -16.70 -1.40 16.33
N VAL A 76 -16.54 -0.41 17.21
CA VAL A 76 -15.77 0.81 16.93
C VAL A 76 -14.27 0.51 16.89
N GLU A 77 -13.79 -0.40 17.74
CA GLU A 77 -12.39 -0.83 17.74
C GLU A 77 -12.05 -1.67 16.50
N GLU A 78 -12.93 -2.59 16.12
CA GLU A 78 -12.83 -3.38 14.88
C GLU A 78 -12.81 -2.47 13.63
N LEU A 79 -13.62 -1.40 13.62
CA LEU A 79 -13.62 -0.38 12.56
C LEU A 79 -12.30 0.39 12.42
N LYS A 80 -11.61 0.67 13.54
CA LYS A 80 -10.31 1.36 13.52
C LYS A 80 -9.19 0.48 12.96
N GLU A 81 -9.25 -0.83 13.18
CA GLU A 81 -8.31 -1.76 12.55
C GLU A 81 -8.51 -1.82 11.04
N ILE A 82 -9.77 -1.81 10.59
CA ILE A 82 -10.12 -1.77 9.17
C ILE A 82 -9.69 -0.45 8.51
N GLU A 83 -9.80 0.68 9.21
CA GLU A 83 -9.37 1.98 8.69
C GLU A 83 -7.89 1.97 8.27
N LYS A 84 -7.03 1.24 9.00
CA LYS A 84 -5.62 1.05 8.64
C LYS A 84 -5.45 0.28 7.32
N LEU A 85 -6.36 -0.64 6.99
CA LEU A 85 -6.37 -1.38 5.72
C LEU A 85 -6.93 -0.56 4.56
N PHE A 86 -7.69 0.51 4.83
CA PHE A 86 -8.12 1.45 3.80
C PHE A 86 -6.99 2.40 3.36
N GLN A 87 -6.00 2.68 4.20
CA GLN A 87 -4.92 3.61 3.86
C GLN A 87 -4.14 3.20 2.58
N PRO A 88 -3.66 1.95 2.41
CA PRO A 88 -2.95 1.53 1.20
C PRO A 88 -3.83 1.56 -0.06
N MET A 89 -5.13 1.32 0.12
CA MET A 89 -6.12 1.38 -0.95
C MET A 89 -6.33 2.82 -1.44
N LEU A 90 -6.47 3.78 -0.52
CA LEU A 90 -6.63 5.20 -0.86
C LEU A 90 -5.36 5.75 -1.54
N TYR A 91 -4.18 5.42 -1.00
CA TYR A 91 -2.90 5.81 -1.58
C TYR A 91 -2.71 5.26 -3.00
N SER A 92 -2.99 3.98 -3.22
CA SER A 92 -2.86 3.37 -4.55
C SER A 92 -3.89 3.94 -5.54
N THR A 93 -5.13 4.19 -5.10
CA THR A 93 -6.16 4.84 -5.93
C THR A 93 -5.74 6.25 -6.35
N LEU A 94 -5.20 7.04 -5.42
CA LEU A 94 -4.74 8.40 -5.69
C LEU A 94 -3.54 8.39 -6.66
N ILE A 95 -2.58 7.49 -6.47
CA ILE A 95 -1.46 7.30 -7.41
C ILE A 95 -1.99 6.93 -8.79
N LEU A 96 -2.90 5.95 -8.86
CA LEU A 96 -3.50 5.49 -10.11
C LEU A 96 -4.16 6.66 -10.87
N MET A 97 -4.95 7.47 -10.17
CA MET A 97 -5.60 8.65 -10.72
C MET A 97 -4.58 9.66 -11.27
N LEU A 98 -3.54 10.00 -10.50
CA LEU A 98 -2.51 10.95 -10.93
C LEU A 98 -1.73 10.44 -12.14
N VAL A 99 -1.34 9.17 -12.13
CA VAL A 99 -0.59 8.55 -13.23
C VAL A 99 -1.42 8.51 -14.52
N ILE A 100 -2.71 8.21 -14.43
CA ILE A 100 -3.63 8.23 -15.59
C ILE A 100 -3.74 9.66 -16.16
N ILE A 101 -3.95 10.66 -15.30
CA ILE A 101 -4.02 12.07 -15.72
C ILE A 101 -2.75 12.48 -16.44
N VAL A 102 -1.57 12.21 -15.86
CA VAL A 102 -0.29 12.54 -16.49
C VAL A 102 -0.13 11.84 -17.83
N SER A 103 -0.47 10.55 -17.89
CA SER A 103 -0.35 9.77 -19.14
C SER A 103 -1.26 10.27 -20.26
N PHE A 104 -2.41 10.85 -19.91
CA PHE A 104 -3.32 11.51 -20.85
C PHE A 104 -2.82 12.90 -21.26
N VAL A 105 -2.25 13.67 -20.32
CA VAL A 105 -1.76 15.04 -20.58
C VAL A 105 -0.46 15.05 -21.39
N VAL A 106 0.44 14.10 -21.18
CA VAL A 106 1.73 14.00 -21.89
C VAL A 106 1.63 14.09 -23.42
N PRO A 107 0.77 13.33 -24.12
CA PRO A 107 0.63 13.45 -25.57
C PRO A 107 0.07 14.81 -26.00
N LEU A 108 -0.88 15.39 -25.24
CA LEU A 108 -1.42 16.74 -25.51
C LEU A 108 -0.34 17.82 -25.36
N ALA A 109 0.48 17.69 -24.33
CA ALA A 109 1.63 18.55 -24.04
C ALA A 109 2.66 18.57 -25.19
N LYS A 110 2.86 17.44 -25.89
CA LYS A 110 3.81 17.35 -27.02
C LYS A 110 3.38 18.14 -28.26
N LEU A 111 2.11 18.48 -28.40
CA LEU A 111 1.57 19.21 -29.55
C LEU A 111 1.77 20.72 -29.45
N SER A 112 2.04 21.25 -28.25
CA SER A 112 2.16 22.70 -28.02
C SER A 112 3.60 23.22 -28.23
N PRO A 113 3.84 24.18 -29.13
CA PRO A 113 5.16 24.77 -29.37
C PRO A 113 5.74 25.50 -28.15
N TRP A 114 4.89 26.11 -27.32
CA TRP A 114 5.29 26.86 -26.12
C TRP A 114 5.95 25.97 -25.06
N LEU A 115 5.50 24.72 -25.01
CA LEU A 115 5.99 23.73 -24.05
C LEU A 115 7.36 23.17 -24.42
N ILE A 116 7.80 23.36 -25.67
CA ILE A 116 9.09 22.90 -26.17
C ILE A 116 10.24 23.68 -25.55
N SER A 117 10.05 24.98 -25.29
CA SER A 117 11.07 25.85 -24.69
C SER A 117 11.31 25.59 -23.20
N HIS A 118 10.38 24.95 -22.48
CA HIS A 118 10.49 24.66 -21.04
C HIS A 118 10.52 23.14 -20.74
N LYS A 119 10.94 22.33 -21.71
CA LYS A 119 10.98 20.86 -21.59
C LYS A 119 11.78 20.37 -20.39
N GLU A 120 12.88 21.04 -20.03
CA GLU A 120 13.77 20.64 -18.96
C GLU A 120 13.10 20.74 -17.58
N TYR A 121 12.46 21.87 -17.29
CA TYR A 121 11.69 22.07 -16.06
C TYR A 121 10.54 21.07 -15.92
N LEU A 122 9.84 20.79 -17.02
CA LEU A 122 8.75 19.80 -17.01
C LEU A 122 9.26 18.38 -16.78
N ARG A 123 10.41 18.02 -17.34
CA ARG A 123 11.04 16.70 -17.13
C ARG A 123 11.51 16.54 -15.70
N SER A 124 12.15 17.56 -15.13
CA SER A 124 12.55 17.59 -13.73
C SER A 124 11.34 17.47 -12.80
N MET A 125 10.29 18.26 -13.04
CA MET A 125 9.06 18.21 -12.22
C MET A 125 8.34 16.86 -12.34
N SER A 126 8.26 16.30 -13.56
CA SER A 126 7.65 14.98 -13.80
C SER A 126 8.43 13.87 -13.09
N PHE A 127 9.76 13.89 -13.16
CA PHE A 127 10.60 12.88 -12.53
C PHE A 127 10.62 12.99 -11.00
N GLY A 128 10.64 14.22 -10.46
CA GLY A 128 10.49 14.47 -9.03
C GLY A 128 9.13 13.98 -8.50
N ALA A 129 8.05 14.27 -9.21
CA ALA A 129 6.73 13.74 -8.89
C ALA A 129 6.68 12.21 -8.95
N LEU A 130 7.27 11.58 -9.98
CA LEU A 130 7.42 10.13 -10.07
C LEU A 130 8.13 9.52 -8.86
N SER A 131 9.21 10.16 -8.42
CA SER A 131 9.99 9.72 -7.26
C SER A 131 9.14 9.70 -5.98
N ILE A 132 8.39 10.79 -5.74
CA ILE A 132 7.46 10.89 -4.61
C ILE A 132 6.39 9.79 -4.69
N LEU A 133 5.76 9.62 -5.86
CA LEU A 133 4.70 8.61 -6.04
C LEU A 133 5.26 7.18 -5.88
N THR A 134 6.50 6.94 -6.31
CA THR A 134 7.17 5.63 -6.16
C THR A 134 7.42 5.30 -4.69
N ILE A 135 7.89 6.27 -3.90
CA ILE A 135 8.09 6.09 -2.46
C ILE A 135 6.74 5.83 -1.75
N LEU A 136 5.69 6.58 -2.13
CA LEU A 136 4.36 6.41 -1.56
C LEU A 136 3.73 5.06 -1.94
N GLN A 137 3.96 4.59 -3.18
CA GLN A 137 3.55 3.27 -3.63
C GLN A 137 4.30 2.16 -2.87
N PHE A 138 5.61 2.33 -2.65
CA PHE A 138 6.41 1.39 -1.89
C PHE A 138 5.95 1.30 -0.42
N TRP A 139 5.63 2.43 0.20
CA TRP A 139 5.02 2.44 1.53
C TRP A 139 3.68 1.72 1.57
N SER A 140 2.85 1.93 0.55
CA SER A 140 1.56 1.24 0.40
C SER A 140 1.75 -0.27 0.28
N LEU A 141 2.75 -0.73 -0.49
CA LEU A 141 3.11 -2.15 -0.58
C LEU A 141 3.46 -2.74 0.79
N LEU A 142 4.31 -2.05 1.58
CA LEU A 142 4.67 -2.54 2.92
C LEU A 142 3.45 -2.67 3.82
N LEU A 143 2.53 -1.72 3.77
CA LEU A 143 1.29 -1.77 4.56
C LEU A 143 0.38 -2.94 4.14
N THR A 144 0.39 -3.36 2.87
CA THR A 144 -0.40 -4.52 2.43
C THR A 144 0.07 -5.86 3.00
N LEU A 145 1.29 -5.93 3.56
CA LEU A 145 1.80 -7.14 4.21
C LEU A 145 1.21 -7.34 5.63
N LEU A 146 0.74 -6.27 6.28
CA LEU A 146 0.15 -6.31 7.63
C LEU A 146 -1.00 -7.32 7.82
N PRO A 147 -2.03 -7.39 6.94
CA PRO A 147 -3.10 -8.36 7.11
C PRO A 147 -2.60 -9.81 7.03
N GLY A 148 -1.57 -10.09 6.22
CA GLY A 148 -0.97 -11.43 6.14
C GLY A 148 -0.32 -11.87 7.46
N ASP A 149 0.38 -10.95 8.13
CA ASP A 149 0.99 -11.22 9.44
C ASP A 149 -0.07 -11.38 10.53
N ALA A 150 -1.12 -10.54 10.54
CA ALA A 150 -2.22 -10.64 11.51
C ALA A 150 -2.91 -12.00 11.45
N VAL A 151 -3.22 -12.49 10.24
CA VAL A 151 -3.83 -13.81 10.04
C VAL A 151 -2.90 -14.93 10.52
N LYS A 152 -1.59 -14.81 10.27
CA LYS A 152 -0.62 -15.82 10.69
C LYS A 152 -0.52 -15.93 12.21
N ASP A 153 -0.54 -14.80 12.91
CA ASP A 153 -0.52 -14.78 14.38
C ASP A 153 -1.81 -15.36 14.98
N GLU A 154 -2.98 -15.06 14.41
CA GLU A 154 -4.26 -15.62 14.84
C GLU A 154 -4.34 -17.14 14.61
N VAL A 155 -3.84 -17.63 13.47
CA VAL A 155 -3.74 -19.07 13.19
C VAL A 155 -2.82 -19.75 14.20
N ARG A 156 -1.70 -19.12 14.56
CA ARG A 156 -0.77 -19.68 15.56
C ARG A 156 -1.42 -19.78 16.94
N ASP A 157 -2.08 -18.73 17.42
CA ASP A 157 -2.74 -18.73 18.74
C ASP A 157 -3.86 -19.79 18.81
N ASN A 158 -4.67 -19.92 17.74
CA ASN A 158 -5.70 -20.95 17.66
C ASN A 158 -5.13 -22.37 17.65
N LEU A 159 -4.01 -22.61 16.96
CA LEU A 159 -3.31 -23.90 16.97
C LEU A 159 -2.76 -24.24 18.37
N GLU A 160 -2.19 -23.27 19.07
CA GLU A 160 -1.69 -23.44 20.44
C GLU A 160 -2.81 -23.77 21.42
N ARG A 161 -3.94 -23.04 21.37
CA ARG A 161 -5.13 -23.32 22.17
C ARG A 161 -5.71 -24.70 21.89
N ALA A 162 -5.79 -25.10 20.62
CA ALA A 162 -6.26 -26.43 20.23
C ALA A 162 -5.32 -27.54 20.73
N ALA A 163 -4.00 -27.31 20.70
CA ALA A 163 -3.02 -28.24 21.24
C ALA A 163 -3.15 -28.40 22.76
N VAL A 164 -3.38 -27.30 23.48
CA VAL A 164 -3.61 -27.29 24.93
C VAL A 164 -4.91 -28.03 25.29
N LEU A 165 -6.02 -27.76 24.61
CA LEU A 165 -7.28 -28.49 24.78
C LEU A 165 -7.12 -29.99 24.55
N LYS A 166 -6.40 -30.38 23.50
CA LYS A 166 -6.14 -31.80 23.18
C LYS A 166 -5.33 -32.51 24.28
N ARG A 167 -4.48 -31.79 25.00
CA ARG A 167 -3.73 -32.32 26.16
C ARG A 167 -4.60 -32.43 27.42
N MET A 168 -5.64 -31.61 27.56
CA MET A 168 -6.57 -31.65 28.68
C MET A 168 -7.69 -32.69 28.51
N MET A 169 -7.91 -33.21 27.30
CA MET A 169 -8.90 -34.29 27.11
C MET A 169 -8.39 -35.59 27.75
N PRO A 170 -9.15 -36.21 28.67
CA PRO A 170 -8.77 -37.50 29.21
C PRO A 170 -8.72 -38.53 28.08
N LYS A 171 -7.64 -39.33 28.04
CA LYS A 171 -7.53 -40.47 27.12
C LYS A 171 -8.78 -41.33 27.30
N LYS A 172 -9.69 -41.33 26.32
CA LYS A 172 -10.79 -42.31 26.27
C LYS A 172 -10.14 -43.70 26.30
N TYR A 173 -10.31 -44.38 27.43
CA TYR A 173 -9.85 -45.73 27.62
C TYR A 173 -10.57 -46.61 26.60
N LYS A 174 -9.82 -47.20 25.69
CA LYS A 174 -10.33 -48.20 24.74
C LYS A 174 -10.77 -49.39 25.59
N SER A 175 -12.07 -49.68 25.66
CA SER A 175 -12.56 -50.91 26.27
C SER A 175 -12.00 -52.09 25.47
N PRO A 176 -11.26 -53.02 26.09
CA PRO A 176 -11.04 -54.32 25.49
C PRO A 176 -12.38 -55.08 25.52
N GLU A 177 -12.69 -55.72 24.40
CA GLU A 177 -13.78 -56.69 24.24
C GLU A 177 -13.53 -57.94 25.08
#